data_AF-A0A1W6DNC3-F1
#
_entry.id   AF-A0A1W6DNC3-F1
#
_cell.length_a   1.000
_cell.length_b   1.000
_cell.length_c   1.000
_cell.angle_alpha   90.00
_cell.angle_beta   90.00
_cell.angle_gamma   90.00
#
_symmetry.space_group_name_H-M   'P 1'
#
loop_
_entity.id
_entity.type
_entity.pdbx_description
1 polymer ?
#
loop_
_entity_poly.entity_id
_entity_poly.type
_entity_poly.pdbx_seq_one_letter_code
_entity_poly.pdbx_strand_id
1 'polypeptide(L)'
;MALTEFLLARIDEDEAACATLEDGPGPPAPWSCSRILTECAMKRRIITLAYEATGYDMTADLERDTDERAQSGIAFVGDRILRALATPYAEHPDFDPTWRT
;
A
#
# COMPACT_ATOMS: atom_id res chain seq x y z
N MET A 1 -3.25 14.79 -2.33
CA MET A 1 -3.08 13.53 -3.07
C MET A 1 -3.80 12.44 -2.29
N ALA A 2 -4.46 11.49 -2.95
CA ALA A 2 -5.06 10.34 -2.27
C ALA A 2 -3.99 9.35 -1.78
N LEU A 3 -4.26 8.60 -0.71
CA LEU A 3 -3.32 7.61 -0.15
C LEU A 3 -2.88 6.58 -1.21
N THR A 4 -3.81 6.09 -2.05
CA THR A 4 -3.45 5.15 -3.12
C THR A 4 -2.56 5.79 -4.18
N GLU A 5 -2.82 7.04 -4.57
CA GLU A 5 -1.99 7.76 -5.55
C GLU A 5 -0.55 7.92 -5.02
N PHE A 6 -0.42 8.27 -3.74
CA PHE A 6 0.87 8.35 -3.04
C PHE A 6 1.61 7.00 -3.09
N LEU A 7 0.94 5.91 -2.71
CA LEU A 7 1.53 4.57 -2.71
C LEU A 7 1.97 4.13 -4.10
N LEU A 8 1.14 4.37 -5.12
CA LEU A 8 1.48 4.03 -6.51
C LEU A 8 2.71 4.82 -6.98
N ALA A 9 2.77 6.12 -6.68
CA ALA A 9 3.93 6.94 -7.01
C ALA A 9 5.21 6.44 -6.32
N ARG A 10 5.14 6.02 -5.05
CA ARG A 10 6.32 5.45 -4.34
C ARG A 10 6.75 4.11 -4.91
N ILE A 11 5.81 3.28 -5.34
CA ILE A 11 6.13 2.03 -6.02
C ILE A 11 6.82 2.30 -7.36
N ASP A 12 6.37 3.30 -8.12
CA ASP A 12 7.00 3.70 -9.38
C ASP A 12 8.44 4.19 -9.14
N GLU A 13 8.70 4.92 -8.06
CA GLU A 13 10.04 5.36 -7.68
C GLU A 13 10.95 4.21 -7.26
N ASP A 14 10.45 3.27 -6.46
CA ASP A 14 11.17 2.05 -6.09
C ASP A 14 11.54 1.23 -7.35
N GLU A 15 10.62 1.12 -8.32
CA GLU A 15 10.86 0.47 -9.62
C GLU A 15 11.88 1.26 -10.48
N ALA A 16 11.89 2.59 -10.42
CA ALA A 16 12.86 3.40 -11.14
C ALA A 16 14.27 3.30 -10.52
N ALA A 17 14.37 3.19 -9.19
CA ALA A 17 15.64 3.01 -8.50
C ALA A 17 16.38 1.74 -8.95
N CYS A 18 15.63 0.68 -9.27
CA CYS A 18 16.17 -0.55 -9.88
C CYS A 18 16.95 -0.33 -11.17
N ALA A 19 16.54 0.62 -12.02
CA ALA A 19 17.24 0.92 -13.26
C ALA A 19 18.65 1.50 -13.04
N THR A 20 18.93 1.97 -11.82
CA THR A 20 20.23 2.55 -11.44
C THR A 20 21.13 1.58 -10.68
N LEU A 21 20.62 0.40 -10.30
CA LEU A 21 21.39 -0.64 -9.62
C LEU A 21 22.11 -1.50 -10.68
N GLU A 22 23.45 -1.46 -10.67
CA GLU A 22 24.22 -2.41 -11.47
C GLU A 22 24.14 -3.81 -10.84
N ASP A 23 23.51 -4.75 -11.55
CA ASP A 23 23.60 -6.18 -11.19
C ASP A 23 25.02 -6.67 -11.50
N GLY A 24 25.90 -6.59 -10.51
CA GLY A 24 27.22 -7.18 -10.58
C GLY A 24 27.16 -8.71 -10.71
N PRO A 25 28.20 -9.38 -11.25
CA PRO A 25 28.20 -10.82 -11.55
C PRO A 25 28.21 -11.76 -10.32
N GLY A 26 27.94 -11.23 -9.12
CA GLY A 26 27.89 -12.00 -7.89
C GLY A 26 26.54 -12.68 -7.64
N PRO A 27 26.42 -13.49 -6.57
CA PRO A 27 25.12 -13.96 -6.11
C PRO A 27 24.19 -12.76 -5.82
N PRO A 28 22.88 -12.90 -6.04
CA PRO A 28 21.94 -11.79 -5.87
C PRO A 28 22.07 -11.23 -4.45
N ALA A 29 22.43 -9.95 -4.36
CA ALA A 29 22.47 -9.25 -3.10
C ALA A 29 21.08 -9.29 -2.45
N PRO A 30 20.97 -9.21 -1.10
CA PRO A 30 19.70 -9.08 -0.41
C PRO A 30 18.88 -7.84 -0.84
N TRP A 31 19.46 -6.96 -1.65
CA TRP A 31 18.86 -5.77 -2.25
C TRP A 31 18.95 -5.78 -3.78
N SER A 32 18.87 -6.97 -4.40
CA SER A 32 18.92 -7.09 -5.86
C SER A 32 17.74 -6.38 -6.54
N CYS A 33 17.98 -5.90 -7.76
CA CYS A 33 16.96 -5.28 -8.60
C CYS A 33 15.72 -6.20 -8.76
N SER A 34 15.96 -7.50 -9.00
CA SER A 34 14.91 -8.53 -9.08
C SER A 34 14.04 -8.63 -7.82
N ARG A 35 14.64 -8.55 -6.62
CA ARG A 35 13.89 -8.57 -5.35
C ARG A 35 12.99 -7.33 -5.23
N ILE A 36 13.54 -6.14 -5.50
CA ILE A 36 12.79 -4.87 -5.39
C ILE A 36 11.61 -4.86 -6.37
N LEU A 37 11.82 -5.25 -7.63
CA LEU A 37 10.72 -5.37 -8.62
C LEU A 37 9.64 -6.36 -8.17
N THR A 38 10.03 -7.47 -7.54
CA THR A 38 9.08 -8.42 -6.95
C THR A 38 8.27 -7.79 -5.83
N GLU A 39 8.91 -7.02 -4.92
CA GLU A 39 8.21 -6.30 -3.86
C GLU A 39 7.25 -5.25 -4.42
N CYS A 40 7.64 -4.50 -5.45
CA CYS A 40 6.77 -3.53 -6.12
C CYS A 40 5.52 -4.20 -6.71
N ALA A 41 5.69 -5.32 -7.42
CA ALA A 41 4.58 -6.10 -7.93
C ALA A 41 3.63 -6.59 -6.81
N MET A 42 4.20 -7.04 -5.67
CA MET A 42 3.40 -7.45 -4.52
C MET A 42 2.66 -6.28 -3.87
N LYS A 43 3.30 -5.11 -3.71
CA LYS A 43 2.65 -3.90 -3.17
C LYS A 43 1.44 -3.51 -4.04
N ARG A 44 1.57 -3.56 -5.38
CA ARG A 44 0.43 -3.32 -6.30
C ARG A 44 -0.69 -4.33 -6.10
N ARG A 45 -0.36 -5.61 -5.93
CA ARG A 45 -1.36 -6.65 -5.67
C ARG A 45 -2.08 -6.42 -4.33
N ILE A 46 -1.35 -6.02 -3.29
CA ILE A 46 -1.95 -5.72 -1.98
C ILE A 46 -2.89 -4.51 -2.09
N ILE A 47 -2.56 -3.48 -2.87
CA ILE A 47 -3.47 -2.35 -3.13
C ILE A 47 -4.77 -2.85 -3.77
N THR A 48 -4.72 -3.74 -4.76
CA THR A 48 -5.94 -4.35 -5.34
C THR A 48 -6.74 -5.12 -4.28
N LEU A 49 -6.08 -5.94 -3.47
CA LEU A 49 -6.74 -6.70 -2.40
C LEU A 49 -7.35 -5.79 -1.32
N ALA A 50 -6.76 -4.62 -1.07
CA ALA A 50 -7.33 -3.64 -0.15
C ALA A 50 -8.66 -3.09 -0.67
N TYR A 51 -8.78 -2.83 -1.97
CA TYR A 51 -10.05 -2.44 -2.58
C TYR A 51 -11.11 -3.54 -2.47
N GLU A 52 -10.72 -4.80 -2.73
CA GLU A 52 -11.60 -5.96 -2.56
C GLU A 52 -12.07 -6.06 -1.09
N ALA A 53 -11.16 -5.92 -0.12
CA ALA A 53 -11.48 -5.95 1.30
C ALA A 53 -12.48 -4.84 1.71
N THR A 54 -12.30 -3.61 1.22
CA THR A 54 -13.27 -2.53 1.44
C THR A 54 -14.63 -2.87 0.84
N GLY A 55 -14.67 -3.49 -0.35
CA GLY A 55 -15.92 -3.96 -0.96
C GLY A 55 -16.67 -5.00 -0.12
N TYR A 56 -15.94 -5.98 0.44
CA TYR A 56 -16.52 -6.98 1.34
C TYR A 56 -17.03 -6.36 2.63
N ASP A 57 -16.28 -5.41 3.20
CA ASP A 57 -16.73 -4.66 4.38
C ASP A 57 -18.04 -3.92 4.13
N MET A 58 -18.14 -3.17 3.02
CA MET A 58 -19.36 -2.44 2.67
C MET A 58 -20.55 -3.38 2.44
N THR A 59 -20.31 -4.53 1.81
CA THR A 59 -21.36 -5.55 1.60
C THR A 59 -21.86 -6.09 2.95
N ALA A 60 -20.94 -6.41 3.86
CA ALA A 60 -21.28 -6.95 5.16
C ALA A 60 -22.01 -5.94 6.06
N ASP A 61 -21.76 -4.64 5.90
CA ASP A 61 -22.48 -3.58 6.61
C ASP A 61 -23.91 -3.44 6.06
N LEU A 62 -24.08 -3.45 4.73
CA LEU A 62 -25.39 -3.44 4.08
C LEU A 62 -26.26 -4.65 4.47
N GLU A 63 -25.68 -5.85 4.52
CA GLU A 63 -26.41 -7.08 4.89
C GLU A 63 -26.92 -7.07 6.33
N ARG A 64 -26.26 -6.35 7.23
CA ARG A 64 -26.66 -6.27 8.64
C ARG A 64 -27.72 -5.20 8.91
N ASP A 65 -28.00 -4.31 7.95
CA ASP A 65 -28.82 -3.11 8.13
C ASP A 65 -28.38 -2.27 9.35
N THR A 66 -27.06 -2.28 9.62
CA THR A 66 -26.47 -1.51 10.71
C THR A 66 -25.48 -0.50 10.16
N ASP A 67 -25.76 0.79 10.40
CA ASP A 67 -24.78 1.89 10.25
C ASP A 67 -23.71 1.87 11.36
N GLU A 68 -23.58 0.76 12.10
CA GLU A 68 -22.72 0.60 13.28
C GLU A 68 -21.27 0.99 12.98
N ARG A 69 -20.79 0.74 11.76
CA ARG A 69 -19.41 1.06 11.38
C ARG A 69 -19.18 2.55 11.17
N ALA A 70 -20.08 3.22 10.44
CA ALA A 70 -20.08 4.68 10.30
C ALA A 70 -20.17 5.38 11.66
N GLN A 71 -20.88 4.77 12.61
CA GLN A 71 -21.02 5.28 13.99
C GLN A 71 -19.81 4.94 14.87
N SER A 72 -19.11 3.83 14.62
CA SER A 72 -17.94 3.38 15.40
C SER A 72 -16.67 4.18 15.12
N GLY A 73 -16.58 4.84 13.97
CA GLY A 73 -15.36 5.51 13.50
C GLY A 73 -14.22 4.54 13.11
N ILE A 74 -14.50 3.23 13.02
CA ILE A 74 -13.51 2.22 12.60
C ILE A 74 -13.34 2.28 11.09
N ALA A 75 -12.11 2.51 10.63
CA ALA A 75 -11.75 2.48 9.21
C ALA A 75 -11.97 1.09 8.58
N PHE A 76 -12.34 1.08 7.30
CA PHE A 76 -12.42 -0.16 6.50
C PHE A 76 -11.10 -0.93 6.54
N VAL A 77 -11.18 -2.26 6.49
CA VAL A 77 -10.00 -3.13 6.51
C VAL A 77 -9.06 -2.77 5.37
N GLY A 78 -9.59 -2.49 4.18
CA GLY A 78 -8.79 -2.03 3.05
C GLY A 78 -8.03 -0.73 3.34
N ASP A 79 -8.69 0.26 3.95
CA ASP A 79 -8.04 1.53 4.33
C ASP A 79 -6.91 1.30 5.34
N ARG A 80 -7.12 0.42 6.32
CA ARG A 80 -6.08 0.03 7.29
C ARG A 80 -4.89 -0.65 6.63
N ILE A 81 -5.12 -1.49 5.63
CA ILE A 81 -4.06 -2.12 4.84
C ILE A 81 -3.23 -1.07 4.08
N LEU A 82 -3.90 -0.09 3.43
CA LEU A 82 -3.22 0.98 2.70
C LEU A 82 -2.38 1.87 3.63
N ARG A 83 -2.91 2.22 4.81
CA ARG A 83 -2.17 2.98 5.83
C ARG A 83 -0.93 2.23 6.31
N ALA A 84 -1.07 0.92 6.55
CA ALA A 84 0.06 0.07 6.92
C ALA A 84 1.13 0.05 5.83
N LEU A 85 0.74 -0.05 4.55
CA LEU A 85 1.67 0.03 3.41
C LEU A 85 2.38 1.38 3.30
N ALA A 86 1.78 2.46 3.80
CA ALA A 86 2.38 3.79 3.76
C ALA A 86 3.40 4.04 4.89
N THR A 87 3.42 3.19 5.93
CA THR A 87 4.34 3.30 7.09
C THR A 87 5.80 3.55 6.72
N PRO A 88 6.41 2.84 5.73
CA PRO A 88 7.81 3.04 5.38
C PRO A 88 8.12 4.44 4.83
N TYR A 89 7.10 5.16 4.34
CA TYR A 89 7.25 6.48 3.72
C TYR A 89 6.87 7.62 4.66
N ALA A 90 6.80 7.38 5.98
CA ALA A 90 6.34 8.36 6.96
C ALA A 90 7.22 9.62 7.06
N GLU A 91 8.45 9.59 6.54
CA GLU A 91 9.37 10.73 6.47
C GLU A 91 9.37 11.40 5.09
N HIS A 92 8.57 10.91 4.14
CA HIS A 92 8.48 11.48 2.81
C HIS A 92 7.77 12.86 2.85
N PRO A 93 8.24 13.90 2.13
CA PRO A 93 7.62 15.24 2.15
C PRO A 93 6.15 15.26 1.73
N ASP A 94 5.75 14.37 0.83
CA ASP A 94 4.36 14.25 0.37
C ASP A 94 3.49 13.34 1.26
N PHE A 95 4.04 12.79 2.34
CA PHE A 95 3.30 11.95 3.27
C PHE A 95 2.32 12.79 4.10
N ASP A 96 1.04 12.44 4.07
CA ASP A 96 0.04 13.06 4.94
C ASP A 96 0.08 12.42 6.34
N PRO A 97 0.35 13.18 7.43
CA PRO A 97 0.39 12.67 8.79
C PRO A 97 -0.88 11.93 9.23
N THR A 98 -2.03 12.24 8.64
CA THR A 98 -3.31 11.57 8.94
C THR A 98 -3.31 10.09 8.57
N TRP A 99 -2.39 9.62 7.73
CA TRP A 99 -2.28 8.20 7.35
C TRP A 99 -1.63 7.31 8.42
N ARG A 100 -1.12 7.87 9.52
CA ARG A 100 -0.51 7.10 10.63
C ARG A 100 -1.52 6.41 11.55
N THR A 101 -2.77 6.85 11.53
CA THR A 101 -3.86 6.43 12.43
C THR A 101 -4.88 5.61 11.68
#